data_AF-A0AB73KR68-F1
#
_entry.id   AF-A0AB73KR68-F1
#
_cell.length_a   1.000
_cell.length_b   1.000
_cell.length_c   1.000
_cell.angle_alpha   90.00
_cell.angle_beta   90.00
_cell.angle_gamma   90.00
#
_symmetry.space_group_name_H-M   'P 1'
#
loop_
_entity.id
_entity.type
_entity.pdbx_description
1 polymer ?
#
loop_
_entity_poly.entity_id
_entity_poly.type
_entity_poly.pdbx_seq_one_letter_code
_entity_poly.pdbx_strand_id
1 'polypeptide(L)'
;MTPSATVTATAPAPAARAALLMLADGRFPAGGHAHSGGGEAAVTAGLIHDPASLAAFCRGRLHTSGLVAAALAAAATTGLDPLLLDAAADARTPSPALRATARKLGRQLMRAARASSPAAE
;
A
#
# COMPACT_ATOMS: atom_id res chain seq x y z
N MET A 1 25.17 16.14 6.45
CA MET A 1 24.12 15.97 7.47
C MET A 1 23.12 17.10 7.28
N THR A 2 22.23 16.95 6.29
CA THR A 2 21.19 17.94 5.97
C THR A 2 20.05 17.80 6.98
N PRO A 3 19.43 18.91 7.42
CA PRO A 3 18.43 18.87 8.48
C PRO A 3 17.19 18.11 8.00
N SER A 4 16.74 17.18 8.84
CA SER A 4 15.48 16.45 8.68
C SER A 4 14.33 17.45 8.81
N ALA A 5 13.67 17.79 7.70
CA ALA A 5 12.48 18.60 7.72
C ALA A 5 11.36 17.82 8.44
N THR A 6 11.05 18.21 9.66
CA THR A 6 9.87 17.74 10.39
C THR A 6 8.64 18.16 9.60
N VAL A 7 8.00 17.24 8.89
CA VAL A 7 6.70 17.46 8.27
C VAL A 7 5.67 17.51 9.40
N THR A 8 5.29 18.72 9.81
CA THR A 8 4.14 18.92 10.70
C THR A 8 2.86 18.70 9.87
N ALA A 9 2.30 17.49 9.93
CA ALA A 9 1.05 17.19 9.25
C ALA A 9 -0.12 17.89 9.96
N THR A 10 -0.67 18.93 9.33
CA THR A 10 -1.94 19.54 9.76
C THR A 10 -3.05 18.49 9.69
N ALA A 11 -3.90 18.41 10.72
CA ALA A 11 -4.98 17.44 10.75
C ALA A 11 -5.95 17.68 9.56
N PRO A 12 -6.34 16.62 8.82
CA PRO A 12 -7.26 16.75 7.71
C PRO A 12 -8.64 17.20 8.20
N ALA A 13 -9.35 17.97 7.36
CA ALA A 13 -10.76 18.30 7.61
C ALA A 13 -11.58 17.01 7.88
N PRO A 14 -12.67 17.07 8.68
CA PRO A 14 -13.41 15.87 9.10
C PRO A 14 -13.82 14.93 7.95
N ALA A 15 -14.28 15.48 6.82
CA ALA A 15 -14.63 14.71 5.63
C ALA A 15 -13.41 14.01 4.99
N ALA A 16 -12.27 14.69 4.92
CA ALA A 16 -11.02 14.10 4.45
C ALA A 16 -10.53 12.99 5.41
N ARG A 17 -10.70 13.17 6.73
CA ARG A 17 -10.38 12.12 7.72
C ARG A 17 -11.26 10.88 7.55
N ALA A 18 -12.56 11.05 7.34
CA ALA A 18 -13.48 9.95 7.09
C ALA A 18 -13.12 9.18 5.79
N ALA A 19 -12.79 9.89 4.71
CA ALA A 19 -12.34 9.28 3.47
C ALA A 19 -11.04 8.46 3.65
N LEU A 20 -10.07 8.97 4.43
CA LEU A 20 -8.85 8.24 4.76
C LEU A 20 -9.12 6.97 5.59
N LEU A 21 -10.06 7.03 6.54
CA LEU A 21 -10.47 5.86 7.31
C LEU A 21 -11.17 4.81 6.45
N MET A 22 -12.04 5.23 5.52
CA MET A 22 -12.66 4.32 4.55
C MET A 22 -11.62 3.66 3.64
N LEU A 23 -10.62 4.42 3.17
CA LEU A 23 -9.55 3.89 2.34
C LEU A 23 -8.67 2.88 3.08
N ALA A 24 -8.47 3.06 4.39
CA ALA A 24 -7.70 2.16 5.25
C ALA A 24 -8.50 0.94 5.75
N ASP A 25 -9.82 0.90 5.54
CA ASP A 25 -10.67 -0.21 5.99
C ASP A 25 -10.41 -1.47 5.16
N GLY A 26 -10.19 -2.61 5.84
CA GLY A 26 -9.95 -3.90 5.18
C GLY A 26 -11.12 -4.39 4.31
N ARG A 27 -12.32 -3.83 4.49
CA ARG A 27 -13.52 -4.12 3.69
C ARG A 27 -13.64 -3.23 2.46
N PHE A 28 -12.73 -2.27 2.26
CA PHE A 28 -12.75 -1.43 1.07
C PHE A 28 -12.66 -2.30 -0.19
N PRO A 29 -13.56 -2.12 -1.19
CA PRO A 29 -13.75 -3.08 -2.28
C PRO A 29 -12.67 -3.00 -3.38
N ALA A 30 -11.40 -2.84 -2.99
CA ALA A 30 -10.24 -2.87 -3.88
C ALA A 30 -9.67 -4.28 -4.09
N GLY A 31 -10.17 -5.29 -3.36
CA GLY A 31 -9.74 -6.69 -3.48
C GLY A 31 -8.41 -7.02 -2.79
N GLY A 32 -7.78 -6.06 -2.10
CA GLY A 32 -6.48 -6.25 -1.44
C GLY A 32 -6.43 -7.39 -0.41
N HIS A 33 -7.54 -7.65 0.28
CA HIS A 33 -7.67 -8.73 1.26
C HIS A 33 -7.47 -10.15 0.68
N ALA A 34 -7.60 -10.34 -0.63
CA ALA A 34 -7.48 -11.64 -1.29
C ALA A 34 -6.02 -12.02 -1.57
N HIS A 35 -5.06 -11.19 -1.15
CA HIS A 35 -3.64 -11.40 -1.39
C HIS A 35 -2.88 -11.47 -0.07
N SER A 36 -2.35 -12.66 0.25
CA SER A 36 -1.61 -12.93 1.48
C SER A 36 -0.26 -12.21 1.59
N GLY A 37 0.25 -11.66 0.48
CA GLY A 37 1.54 -10.98 0.42
C GLY A 37 2.71 -11.87 0.87
N GLY A 38 2.65 -13.16 0.52
CA GLY A 38 3.67 -14.16 0.86
C GLY A 38 3.43 -14.87 2.19
N GLY A 39 2.44 -14.47 2.99
CA GLY A 39 2.13 -15.10 4.27
C GLY A 39 1.78 -16.59 4.14
N GLU A 40 0.94 -16.96 3.17
CA GLU A 40 0.56 -18.36 2.93
C GLU A 40 1.75 -19.25 2.56
N ALA A 41 2.67 -18.73 1.74
CA ALA A 41 3.89 -19.43 1.38
C ALA A 41 4.82 -19.59 2.60
N ALA A 42 4.93 -18.55 3.44
CA ALA A 42 5.73 -18.61 4.66
C ALA A 42 5.14 -19.55 5.72
N VAL A 43 3.81 -19.68 5.82
CA VAL A 43 3.15 -20.71 6.63
C VAL A 43 3.43 -22.10 6.08
N THR A 44 3.24 -22.29 4.77
CA THR A 44 3.52 -23.57 4.09
C THR A 44 4.97 -24.02 4.30
N ALA A 45 5.91 -23.07 4.33
CA ALA A 45 7.33 -23.33 4.57
C ALA A 45 7.71 -23.49 6.05
N GLY A 46 6.75 -23.41 6.98
CA GLY A 46 6.98 -23.49 8.43
C GLY A 46 7.66 -22.26 9.06
N LEU A 47 7.89 -21.19 8.29
CA LEU A 47 8.51 -19.95 8.76
C LEU A 47 7.57 -19.13 9.65
N ILE A 48 6.25 -19.27 9.44
CA ILE A 48 5.21 -18.71 10.30
C ILE A 48 4.43 -19.88 10.89
N HIS A 49 4.46 -20.03 12.21
CA HIS A 49 3.80 -21.13 12.93
C HIS A 49 3.15 -20.68 14.24
N ASP A 50 3.35 -19.43 14.65
CA ASP A 50 2.78 -18.84 15.86
C ASP A 50 2.66 -17.30 15.72
N PRO A 51 2.05 -16.60 16.70
CA PRO A 51 1.94 -15.14 16.64
C PRO A 51 3.29 -14.40 16.63
N ALA A 52 4.34 -14.95 17.27
CA ALA A 52 5.64 -14.31 17.35
C ALA A 52 6.37 -14.34 15.99
N SER A 53 6.36 -15.48 15.31
CA SER A 53 6.88 -15.66 13.95
C SER A 53 6.08 -14.86 12.92
N LEU A 54 4.76 -14.74 13.07
CA LEU A 54 3.95 -13.82 12.27
C LEU A 54 4.37 -12.36 12.49
N ALA A 55 4.56 -11.93 13.74
CA ALA A 55 5.01 -10.58 14.05
C ALA A 55 6.40 -10.30 13.44
N ALA A 56 7.33 -11.26 13.51
CA ALA A 56 8.63 -11.18 12.87
C ALA A 56 8.53 -11.06 11.33
N PHE A 57 7.68 -11.87 10.71
CA PHE A 57 7.38 -11.78 9.28
C PHE A 57 6.82 -10.40 8.88
N CYS A 58 5.84 -9.88 9.63
CA CYS A 58 5.26 -8.56 9.40
C CYS A 58 6.31 -7.45 9.54
N ARG A 59 7.17 -7.50 10.56
CA ARG A 59 8.29 -6.55 10.71
C ARG A 59 9.26 -6.63 9.53
N GLY A 60 9.65 -7.83 9.11
CA GLY A 60 10.49 -8.02 7.93
C GLY A 60 9.87 -7.43 6.66
N ARG A 61 8.56 -7.60 6.48
CA ARG A 61 7.83 -6.99 5.37
C ARG A 61 7.80 -5.47 5.43
N LEU A 62 7.59 -4.88 6.61
CA LEU A 62 7.62 -3.42 6.80
C LEU A 62 8.97 -2.83 6.38
N HIS A 63 10.08 -3.50 6.70
CA HIS A 63 11.42 -3.03 6.35
C HIS A 63 11.81 -3.26 4.87
N THR A 64 11.03 -4.01 4.11
CA THR A 64 11.34 -4.37 2.72
C THR A 64 10.28 -3.80 1.76
N SER A 65 9.33 -4.64 1.34
CA SER A 65 8.24 -4.25 0.43
C SER A 65 7.39 -3.11 0.98
N GLY A 66 7.16 -3.09 2.30
CA GLY A 66 6.42 -2.01 2.97
C GLY A 66 7.13 -0.66 2.86
N LEU A 67 8.44 -0.62 3.10
CA LEU A 67 9.25 0.59 2.98
C LEU A 67 9.24 1.14 1.55
N VAL A 68 9.37 0.26 0.54
CA VAL A 68 9.29 0.66 -0.87
C VAL A 68 7.93 1.25 -1.21
N ALA A 69 6.84 0.59 -0.80
CA ALA A 69 5.49 1.09 -1.04
C ALA A 69 5.25 2.44 -0.36
N ALA A 70 5.71 2.61 0.88
CA ALA A 70 5.62 3.86 1.62
C ALA A 70 6.42 4.99 0.95
N ALA A 71 7.64 4.71 0.47
CA ALA A 71 8.45 5.68 -0.24
C ALA A 71 7.80 6.14 -1.56
N LEU A 72 7.24 5.21 -2.34
CA LEU A 72 6.50 5.52 -3.57
C LEU A 72 5.24 6.34 -3.28
N ALA A 73 4.49 6.00 -2.25
CA ALA A 73 3.32 6.78 -1.83
C ALA A 73 3.71 8.20 -1.39
N ALA A 74 4.76 8.35 -0.58
CA ALA A 74 5.28 9.65 -0.19
C ALA A 74 5.73 10.47 -1.42
N ALA A 75 6.45 9.86 -2.36
CA ALA A 75 6.86 10.52 -3.59
C ALA A 75 5.65 10.98 -4.43
N ALA A 76 4.59 10.18 -4.52
CA ALA A 76 3.35 10.57 -5.20
C ALA A 76 2.71 11.82 -4.58
N THR A 77 2.74 11.95 -3.24
CA THR A 77 2.21 13.15 -2.56
C THR A 77 3.00 14.43 -2.84
N THR A 78 4.25 14.31 -3.30
CA THR A 78 5.08 15.46 -3.71
C THR A 78 4.88 15.86 -5.19
N GLY A 79 3.97 15.19 -5.90
CA GLY A 79 3.63 15.52 -7.29
C GLY A 79 4.56 14.89 -8.35
N LEU A 80 5.35 13.88 -7.98
CA LEU A 80 6.12 13.12 -8.98
C LEU A 80 5.19 12.43 -9.98
N ASP A 81 5.68 12.29 -11.22
CA ASP A 81 4.93 11.63 -12.30
C ASP A 81 4.51 10.21 -11.90
N PRO A 82 3.19 9.91 -11.86
CA PRO A 82 2.69 8.58 -11.55
C PRO A 82 3.22 7.48 -12.46
N LEU A 83 3.53 7.76 -13.74
CA LEU A 83 4.06 6.76 -14.66
C LEU A 83 5.50 6.38 -14.31
N LEU A 84 6.32 7.34 -13.87
CA LEU A 84 7.67 7.06 -13.38
C LEU A 84 7.62 6.26 -12.06
N LEU A 85 6.69 6.60 -11.16
CA LEU A 85 6.50 5.86 -9.91
C LEU A 85 6.02 4.42 -10.16
N ASP A 86 5.16 4.23 -11.16
CA ASP A 86 4.66 2.93 -11.56
C ASP A 86 5.76 2.05 -12.19
N ALA A 87 6.58 2.61 -13.09
CA ALA A 87 7.75 1.92 -13.62
C ALA A 87 8.75 1.56 -12.52
N ALA A 88 8.95 2.45 -11.55
CA ALA A 88 9.77 2.21 -10.36
C ALA A 88 9.21 1.08 -9.48
N ALA A 89 7.89 0.96 -9.34
CA ALA A 89 7.24 -0.13 -8.62
C ALA A 89 7.41 -1.47 -9.35
N ASP A 90 7.23 -1.48 -10.67
CA ASP A 90 7.38 -2.67 -11.51
C ASP A 90 8.82 -3.22 -11.48
N ALA A 91 9.82 -2.35 -11.59
CA ALA A 91 11.24 -2.73 -11.51
C ALA A 91 11.59 -3.40 -10.17
N ARG A 92 10.89 -3.03 -9.10
CA ARG A 92 11.06 -3.58 -7.74
C ARG A 92 10.14 -4.78 -7.46
N THR A 93 9.37 -5.23 -8.45
CA THR A 93 8.47 -6.39 -8.36
C THR A 93 8.92 -7.46 -9.35
N PRO A 94 9.87 -8.35 -8.99
CA PRO A 94 10.44 -9.32 -9.92
C PRO A 94 9.41 -10.31 -10.48
N SER A 95 8.43 -10.73 -9.67
CA SER A 95 7.42 -11.71 -10.06
C SER A 95 6.44 -11.15 -11.10
N PRO A 96 6.36 -11.75 -12.32
CA PRO A 96 5.39 -11.35 -13.32
C PRO A 96 3.94 -11.50 -12.86
N ALA A 97 3.64 -12.56 -12.09
CA ALA A 97 2.32 -12.80 -11.53
C ALA A 97 1.91 -11.71 -10.52
N LEU A 98 2.86 -11.24 -9.70
CA LEU A 98 2.61 -10.13 -8.78
C LEU A 98 2.39 -8.81 -9.54
N ARG A 99 3.16 -8.54 -10.61
CA ARG A 99 2.92 -7.35 -11.45
C ARG A 99 1.52 -7.37 -12.06
N ALA A 100 1.12 -8.50 -12.68
CA ALA A 100 -0.22 -8.65 -13.26
C ALA A 100 -1.34 -8.46 -12.21
N THR A 101 -1.14 -9.00 -11.02
CA THR A 101 -2.05 -8.84 -9.88
C THR A 101 -2.12 -7.37 -9.44
N ALA A 102 -0.99 -6.68 -9.30
CA ALA A 102 -0.95 -5.26 -8.96
C ALA A 102 -1.75 -4.41 -9.96
N ARG A 103 -1.68 -4.72 -11.27
CA ARG A 103 -2.49 -4.03 -12.29
C ARG A 103 -3.99 -4.22 -12.09
N LYS A 104 -4.42 -5.43 -11.71
CA LYS A 104 -5.83 -5.72 -11.42
C LYS A 104 -6.29 -4.95 -10.18
N LEU A 105 -5.52 -5.00 -9.09
CA LEU A 105 -5.84 -4.31 -7.84
C LEU A 105 -5.87 -2.80 -8.02
N GLY A 106 -4.91 -2.20 -8.72
CA GLY A 106 -4.89 -0.76 -8.99
C GLY A 106 -6.14 -0.29 -9.75
N ARG A 107 -6.60 -1.07 -10.74
CA ARG A 107 -7.86 -0.76 -11.44
C ARG A 107 -9.07 -0.85 -10.52
N GLN A 108 -9.13 -1.83 -9.62
CA GLN A 108 -10.24 -1.96 -8.67
C GLN A 108 -10.22 -0.82 -7.64
N LEU A 109 -9.05 -0.49 -7.11
CA LEU A 109 -8.85 0.66 -6.23
C LEU A 109 -9.35 1.96 -6.88
N MET A 110 -8.95 2.23 -8.13
CA MET A 110 -9.40 3.44 -8.85
C MET A 110 -10.91 3.45 -9.11
N ARG A 111 -11.52 2.31 -9.41
CA ARG A 111 -12.98 2.21 -9.59
C ARG A 111 -13.71 2.48 -8.28
N ALA A 112 -13.30 1.82 -7.20
CA ALA A 112 -13.88 1.98 -5.88
C ALA A 112 -13.72 3.43 -5.39
N ALA A 113 -12.52 4.01 -5.50
CA ALA A 113 -12.25 5.37 -5.07
C ALA A 113 -13.08 6.42 -5.85
N ARG A 114 -13.28 6.22 -7.15
CA ARG A 114 -14.16 7.11 -7.95
C ARG A 114 -15.63 6.97 -7.57
N ALA A 115 -16.09 5.76 -7.27
CA ALA A 115 -17.47 5.51 -6.84
C ALA A 115 -17.74 6.01 -5.41
N SER A 116 -16.72 6.01 -4.54
CA SER A 116 -16.82 6.45 -3.15
C SER A 116 -16.36 7.89 -2.93
N SER A 117 -15.83 8.56 -3.94
CA SER A 117 -15.46 9.97 -3.83
C SER A 117 -16.74 10.74 -3.56
N PRO A 118 -16.80 11.58 -2.51
CA PRO A 118 -17.80 12.64 -2.52
C PRO A 118 -17.52 13.41 -3.81
N ALA A 119 -18.44 13.37 -4.78
CA ALA A 119 -18.36 14.29 -5.89
C ALA A 119 -18.28 15.70 -5.27
N ALA A 120 -17.44 16.57 -5.82
CA ALA A 120 -17.70 17.98 -5.65
C ALA A 120 -19.12 18.21 -6.19
N GLU A 121 -20.04 18.52 -5.30
CA GLU A 121 -21.19 19.32 -5.71
C GLU A 121 -20.66 20.68 -6.20
#